data_AF-A0A6M3ILF9-F1
#
_entry.id   AF-A0A6M3ILF9-F1
#
_cell.length_a   1.000
_cell.length_b   1.000
_cell.length_c   1.000
_cell.angle_alpha   90.00
_cell.angle_beta   90.00
_cell.angle_gamma   90.00
#
_symmetry.space_group_name_H-M   'P 1'
#
loop_
_entity.id
_entity.type
_entity.pdbx_description
1 polymer ?
#
loop_
_entity_poly.entity_id
_entity_poly.type
_entity_poly.pdbx_seq_one_letter_code
_entity_poly.pdbx_strand_id
1 'polypeptide(L)'
;MPKTINLIRKEKMKQARLKGKSGKEVLIYAGLSKKTASHEVGRNATLKYVDAEIVNELKQADVTVQLVISRLNEDRELAKKKWDIATMTRVDELLGKYIAMFKDILKAEVDIKLTPDEQSELEGIRKHLIPQAN
;
A
#
# COMPACT_ATOMS: atom_id res chain seq x y z
N MET A 1 24.84 28.79 16.34
CA MET A 1 23.51 28.71 15.68
C MET A 1 23.62 27.80 14.47
N PRO A 2 22.66 26.89 14.21
CA PRO A 2 22.64 26.12 12.97
C PRO A 2 22.58 27.10 11.81
N LYS A 3 23.50 26.99 10.84
CA LYS A 3 23.44 27.82 9.62
C LYS A 3 22.13 27.49 8.91
N THR A 4 21.28 28.49 8.75
CA THR A 4 19.98 28.37 8.10
C THR A 4 20.17 27.74 6.72
N ILE A 5 19.44 26.65 6.43
CA ILE A 5 19.52 25.96 5.14
C ILE A 5 19.06 26.93 4.05
N ASN A 6 19.83 27.05 2.98
CA ASN A 6 19.42 27.84 1.82
C ASN A 6 18.24 27.13 1.11
N LEU A 7 17.05 27.75 1.19
CA LEU A 7 15.80 27.18 0.68
C LEU A 7 15.83 26.94 -0.84
N ILE A 8 16.34 27.90 -1.61
CA ILE A 8 16.44 27.77 -3.08
C ILE A 8 17.31 26.57 -3.46
N ARG A 9 18.42 26.39 -2.74
CA ARG A 9 19.34 25.27 -2.98
C ARG A 9 18.70 23.94 -2.56
N LYS A 10 17.97 23.91 -1.44
CA LYS A 10 17.21 22.73 -0.99
C LYS A 10 16.21 22.28 -2.06
N GLU A 11 15.41 23.20 -2.59
CA GLU A 11 14.41 22.90 -3.62
C GLU A 11 15.03 22.38 -4.91
N LYS A 12 16.13 23.00 -5.37
CA LYS A 12 16.88 22.50 -6.53
C LYS A 12 17.43 21.08 -6.30
N MET A 13 17.91 20.79 -5.09
CA MET A 13 18.38 19.46 -4.73
C MET A 13 17.23 18.45 -4.75
N LYS A 14 16.08 18.79 -4.15
CA LYS A 14 14.88 17.94 -4.12
C LYS A 14 14.38 17.61 -5.52
N GLN A 15 14.24 18.62 -6.39
CA GLN A 15 13.86 18.43 -7.80
C GLN A 15 14.83 17.51 -8.56
N ALA A 16 16.14 17.70 -8.37
CA ALA A 16 17.14 16.86 -9.01
C ALA A 16 17.07 15.41 -8.51
N ARG A 17 16.84 15.22 -7.22
CA ARG A 17 16.76 13.89 -6.60
C ARG A 17 15.52 13.12 -7.05
N LEU A 18 14.36 13.78 -7.12
CA LEU A 18 13.11 13.21 -7.64
C LEU A 18 13.21 12.81 -9.12
N LYS A 19 14.08 13.47 -9.90
CA LYS A 19 14.42 13.09 -11.29
C LYS A 19 15.40 11.91 -11.39
N GLY A 20 15.73 11.25 -10.28
CA GLY A 20 16.61 10.07 -10.25
C GLY A 20 18.10 10.39 -10.32
N LYS A 21 18.52 11.65 -10.13
CA LYS A 21 19.95 12.00 -10.18
C LYS A 21 20.72 11.45 -8.99
N SER A 22 21.99 11.09 -9.21
CA SER A 22 22.92 10.67 -8.15
C SER A 22 23.26 11.83 -7.22
N GLY A 23 23.67 11.56 -5.98
CA GLY A 23 23.98 12.60 -4.99
C GLY A 23 25.02 13.63 -5.48
N LYS A 24 26.01 13.20 -6.27
CA LYS A 24 26.99 14.09 -6.90
C LYS A 24 26.34 15.03 -7.91
N GLU A 25 25.49 14.51 -8.79
CA GLU A 25 24.80 15.29 -9.81
C GLU A 25 23.77 16.26 -9.21
N VAL A 26 23.13 15.86 -8.11
CA VAL A 26 22.21 16.70 -7.33
C VAL A 26 22.95 17.93 -6.77
N LEU A 27 24.13 17.74 -6.19
CA LEU A 27 24.94 18.83 -5.67
C LEU A 27 25.41 19.78 -6.80
N ILE A 28 25.84 19.22 -7.94
CA ILE A 28 26.23 20.02 -9.12
C ILE A 28 25.04 20.83 -9.63
N TYR A 29 23.87 20.21 -9.76
CA TYR A 29 22.63 20.87 -10.19
C TYR A 29 22.20 21.99 -9.24
N ALA A 30 22.46 21.83 -7.94
CA ALA A 30 22.21 22.84 -6.92
C ALA A 30 23.23 24.00 -6.91
N GLY A 31 24.22 23.97 -7.82
CA GLY A 31 25.19 25.04 -8.04
C GLY A 31 26.56 24.82 -7.39
N LEU A 32 26.89 23.60 -6.93
CA LEU A 32 28.25 23.30 -6.44
C LEU A 32 29.19 22.98 -7.61
N SER A 33 30.48 23.30 -7.44
CA SER A 33 31.51 22.88 -8.39
C SER A 33 31.66 21.35 -8.40
N LYS A 34 32.12 20.77 -9.52
CA LYS A 34 32.36 19.33 -9.66
C LYS A 34 33.33 18.77 -8.59
N LYS A 35 34.35 19.56 -8.24
CA LYS A 35 35.36 19.20 -7.23
C LYS A 35 34.72 19.16 -5.85
N THR A 36 34.02 20.22 -5.47
CA THR A 36 33.34 20.31 -4.16
C THR A 36 32.25 19.24 -4.03
N ALA A 37 31.44 19.04 -5.06
CA ALA A 37 30.38 18.04 -5.06
C ALA A 37 30.93 16.64 -4.76
N SER A 38 32.06 16.26 -5.34
CA SER A 38 32.67 14.93 -5.13
C SER A 38 33.11 14.70 -3.69
N HIS A 39 33.62 15.73 -3.00
CA HIS A 39 33.99 15.64 -1.59
C HIS A 39 32.78 15.67 -0.64
N GLU A 40 31.70 16.32 -1.06
CA GLU A 40 30.54 16.61 -0.20
C GLU A 40 29.39 15.61 -0.32
N VAL A 41 29.35 14.72 -1.32
CA VAL A 41 28.20 13.79 -1.56
C VAL A 41 27.73 13.07 -0.29
N GLY A 42 28.65 12.54 0.53
CA GLY A 42 28.32 11.82 1.76
C GLY A 42 28.27 12.68 3.03
N ARG A 43 28.70 13.94 2.94
CA ARG A 43 28.90 14.84 4.10
C ARG A 43 27.91 16.00 4.12
N ASN A 44 27.29 16.31 2.98
CA ASN A 44 26.40 17.45 2.86
C ASN A 44 25.10 17.24 3.66
N ALA A 45 24.93 18.03 4.73
CA ALA A 45 23.77 17.96 5.60
C ALA A 45 22.45 18.29 4.87
N THR A 46 22.47 19.22 3.91
CA THR A 46 21.28 19.59 3.14
C THR A 46 20.80 18.46 2.24
N LEU A 47 21.72 17.73 1.59
CA LEU A 47 21.36 16.58 0.78
C LEU A 47 20.71 15.47 1.64
N LYS A 48 21.28 15.18 2.81
CA LYS A 48 20.70 14.20 3.76
C LYS A 48 19.30 14.60 4.23
N TYR A 49 19.12 15.88 4.51
CA TYR A 49 17.81 16.42 4.89
C TYR A 49 16.78 16.23 3.75
N VAL A 50 17.17 16.53 2.51
CA VAL A 50 16.30 16.34 1.33
C VAL A 50 15.93 14.87 1.14
N ASP A 51 16.89 13.94 1.28
CA ASP A 51 16.61 12.51 1.18
C ASP A 51 15.61 12.06 2.27
N ALA A 52 15.79 12.53 3.51
CA ALA A 52 14.87 12.22 4.61
C ALA A 52 13.48 12.83 4.40
N GLU A 53 13.40 14.06 3.89
CA GLU A 53 12.15 14.76 3.56
C GLU A 53 11.37 13.99 2.48
N ILE A 54 12.04 13.56 1.40
CA ILE A 54 11.42 12.76 0.34
C ILE A 54 10.90 11.43 0.90
N VAL A 55 11.68 10.72 1.72
CA VAL A 55 11.24 9.46 2.34
C VAL A 55 10.02 9.69 3.25
N ASN A 56 9.99 10.78 4.01
CA ASN A 56 8.84 11.11 4.85
C ASN A 56 7.60 11.43 4.02
N GLU A 57 7.76 12.19 2.94
CA GLU A 57 6.68 12.47 1.99
C GLU A 57 6.17 11.20 1.31
N LEU A 58 7.06 10.28 0.93
CA LEU A 58 6.68 8.98 0.37
C LEU A 58 5.94 8.12 1.39
N LYS A 59 6.37 8.11 2.66
CA LYS A 59 5.64 7.42 3.74
C LYS A 59 4.26 8.01 4.02
N GLN A 60 4.09 9.31 3.83
CA GLN A 60 2.79 9.98 3.92
C GLN A 60 1.94 9.77 2.66
N ALA A 61 2.59 9.58 1.50
CA ALA A 61 1.94 9.26 0.24
C ALA A 61 1.59 7.76 0.11
N ASP A 62 2.25 6.88 0.86
CA ASP A 62 1.84 5.48 1.01
C ASP A 62 0.41 5.47 1.53
N VAL A 63 -0.49 4.91 0.71
CA VAL A 63 -1.91 4.83 1.00
C VAL A 63 -2.11 3.90 2.20
N THR A 64 -2.12 4.49 3.40
CA THR A 64 -2.40 3.75 4.64
C THR A 64 -3.87 3.36 4.72
N VAL A 65 -4.18 2.26 5.40
CA VAL A 65 -5.57 1.83 5.65
C VAL A 65 -6.39 2.95 6.30
N GLN A 66 -5.80 3.68 7.25
CA GLN A 66 -6.43 4.82 7.91
C GLN A 66 -6.73 5.96 6.94
N LEU A 67 -5.82 6.26 6.01
CA LEU A 67 -6.04 7.27 4.98
C LEU A 67 -7.20 6.86 4.06
N VAL A 68 -7.27 5.59 3.63
CA VAL A 68 -8.37 5.08 2.81
C VAL A 68 -9.71 5.21 3.54
N ILE A 69 -9.76 4.81 4.81
CA ILE A 69 -10.99 4.91 5.63
C ILE A 69 -11.41 6.38 5.80
N SER A 70 -10.47 7.29 6.04
CA SER A 70 -10.75 8.73 6.15
C SER A 70 -11.38 9.26 4.85
N ARG A 71 -10.79 8.92 3.70
CA ARG A 71 -11.29 9.33 2.38
C ARG A 71 -12.66 8.76 2.06
N LEU A 72 -12.89 7.49 2.37
CA LEU A 72 -14.22 6.87 2.21
C LEU A 72 -15.29 7.62 3.03
N ASN A 73 -14.99 8.00 4.27
CA ASN A 73 -15.94 8.79 5.07
C ASN A 73 -16.20 10.19 4.48
N GLU A 74 -15.17 10.86 3.95
CA GLU A 74 -15.33 12.14 3.24
C GLU A 74 -16.24 11.98 2.01
N ASP A 75 -15.98 10.96 1.19
CA ASP A 75 -16.76 10.66 -0.02
C ASP A 75 -18.22 10.34 0.32
N ARG A 76 -18.46 9.62 1.42
CA ARG A 76 -19.82 9.36 1.93
C ARG A 76 -20.57 10.65 2.23
N GLU A 77 -19.93 11.58 2.93
CA GLU A 77 -20.54 12.86 3.30
C GLU A 77 -20.77 13.77 2.09
N LEU A 78 -19.86 13.77 1.11
CA LEU A 78 -20.10 14.45 -0.17
C LEU A 78 -21.27 13.83 -0.95
N ALA A 79 -21.34 12.50 -1.01
CA ALA A 79 -22.42 11.78 -1.69
C ALA A 79 -23.78 12.09 -1.07
N LYS A 80 -23.87 12.09 0.27
CA LYS A 80 -25.08 12.51 1.00
C LYS A 80 -25.54 13.92 0.62
N LYS A 81 -24.61 14.89 0.59
CA LYS A 81 -24.92 16.28 0.22
C LYS A 81 -25.45 16.42 -1.21
N LYS A 82 -24.95 15.59 -2.11
CA LYS A 82 -25.34 15.57 -3.53
C LYS A 82 -26.53 14.67 -3.83
N TRP A 83 -27.08 13.97 -2.83
CA TRP A 83 -28.09 12.93 -3.01
C TRP A 83 -27.65 11.83 -3.99
N ASP A 84 -26.35 11.55 -4.05
CA ASP A 84 -25.80 10.44 -4.84
C ASP A 84 -25.89 9.14 -4.04
N ILE A 85 -27.05 8.49 -4.15
CA ILE A 85 -27.37 7.27 -3.40
C ILE A 85 -26.44 6.12 -3.81
N ALA A 86 -26.08 6.01 -5.09
CA ALA A 86 -25.24 4.93 -5.59
C ALA A 86 -23.84 4.98 -4.97
N THR A 87 -23.22 6.16 -4.94
CA THR A 87 -21.91 6.36 -4.31
C THR A 87 -21.99 6.12 -2.80
N MET A 88 -23.03 6.63 -2.14
CA MET A 88 -23.22 6.43 -0.69
C MET A 88 -23.32 4.93 -0.33
N THR A 89 -24.13 4.16 -1.06
CA THR A 89 -24.27 2.72 -0.84
C THR A 89 -22.97 1.97 -1.09
N ARG A 90 -22.22 2.35 -2.13
CA ARG A 90 -20.92 1.72 -2.45
C ARG A 90 -19.90 1.95 -1.35
N VAL A 91 -19.85 3.16 -0.80
CA VAL A 91 -18.96 3.49 0.32
C VAL A 91 -19.36 2.71 1.57
N ASP A 92 -20.64 2.63 1.90
CA ASP A 92 -21.13 1.86 3.06
C ASP A 92 -20.83 0.36 2.92
N GLU A 93 -20.93 -0.19 1.70
CA GLU A 93 -20.52 -1.57 1.39
C GLU A 93 -19.03 -1.78 1.68
N LEU A 94 -18.15 -0.88 1.21
CA LEU A 94 -16.71 -0.98 1.42
C LEU A 94 -16.33 -0.86 2.90
N LEU A 95 -16.94 0.08 3.63
CA LEU A 95 -16.73 0.24 5.06
C LEU A 95 -17.23 -0.99 5.83
N GLY A 96 -18.39 -1.55 5.47
CA GLY A 96 -18.89 -2.78 6.09
C GLY A 96 -18.05 -4.02 5.77
N LYS A 97 -17.47 -4.11 4.56
CA LYS A 97 -16.51 -5.17 4.20
C LYS A 97 -15.25 -5.10 5.06
N TYR A 98 -14.74 -3.91 5.33
CA TYR A 98 -13.56 -3.72 6.20
C TYR A 98 -13.78 -4.27 7.62
N ILE A 99 -15.00 -4.17 8.16
CA ILE A 99 -15.36 -4.73 9.47
C ILE A 99 -16.05 -6.10 9.40
N ALA A 100 -15.98 -6.78 8.25
CA ALA A 100 -16.55 -8.12 8.03
C ALA A 100 -18.07 -8.24 8.33
N MET A 101 -18.85 -7.18 8.08
CA MET A 101 -20.31 -7.20 8.22
C MET A 101 -21.02 -8.08 7.17
N PHE A 102 -20.44 -8.19 5.97
CA PHE A 102 -21.03 -8.95 4.87
C PHE A 102 -20.41 -10.35 4.82
N LYS A 103 -21.25 -11.37 4.68
CA LYS A 103 -20.85 -12.77 4.52
C LYS A 103 -21.60 -13.39 3.36
N ASP A 104 -20.86 -13.95 2.42
CA ASP A 104 -21.44 -14.74 1.34
C ASP A 104 -21.46 -16.21 1.76
N ILE A 105 -22.66 -16.80 1.80
CA ILE A 105 -22.82 -18.24 2.07
C ILE A 105 -22.77 -18.97 0.73
N LEU A 106 -21.71 -19.73 0.51
CA LEU A 106 -21.62 -20.63 -0.63
C LEU A 106 -22.24 -21.98 -0.26
N LYS A 107 -23.40 -22.30 -0.84
CA LYS A 107 -23.92 -23.66 -0.87
C LYS A 107 -23.43 -24.32 -2.16
N ALA A 108 -22.30 -25.01 -2.08
CA ALA A 108 -21.84 -25.86 -3.18
C ALA A 108 -22.30 -27.28 -2.89
N GLU A 109 -23.32 -27.75 -3.63
CA GLU A 109 -23.59 -29.18 -3.76
C GLU A 109 -22.60 -29.69 -4.80
N VAL A 110 -21.50 -30.28 -4.32
CA VAL A 110 -20.53 -30.92 -5.21
C VAL A 110 -21.08 -32.31 -5.54
N ASP A 111 -21.71 -32.43 -6.70
CA ASP A 111 -22.05 -33.73 -7.29
C ASP A 111 -20.74 -34.42 -7.73
N ILE A 112 -20.11 -35.13 -6.81
CA ILE A 112 -18.94 -35.95 -7.12
C ILE A 112 -19.45 -37.21 -7.82
N LYS A 113 -19.45 -37.20 -9.16
CA LYS A 113 -19.62 -38.43 -9.96
C LYS A 113 -18.33 -39.24 -9.91
N LEU A 114 -18.16 -39.99 -8.82
CA LEU A 114 -17.08 -40.95 -8.69
C LEU A 114 -17.27 -42.07 -9.73
N THR A 115 -16.19 -42.46 -10.40
CA THR A 115 -16.17 -43.70 -11.16
C THR A 115 -16.28 -44.90 -10.22
N PRO A 116 -16.72 -46.08 -10.70
CA PRO A 116 -16.89 -47.26 -9.85
C PRO A 116 -15.63 -47.66 -9.07
N ASP A 117 -14.45 -47.46 -9.67
CA ASP A 117 -13.17 -47.79 -9.06
C ASP A 117 -12.85 -46.82 -7.90
N GLU A 118 -13.11 -45.53 -8.08
CA GLU A 118 -12.91 -44.50 -7.04
C GLU A 118 -13.90 -44.66 -5.87
N GLN A 119 -15.11 -45.17 -6.13
CA GLN A 119 -16.07 -45.52 -5.07
C GLN A 119 -15.56 -46.69 -4.22
N SER A 120 -14.98 -47.71 -4.85
CA SER A 120 -14.43 -48.87 -4.17
C SER A 120 -13.25 -48.50 -3.26
N GLU A 121 -12.37 -47.61 -3.72
CA GLU A 121 -11.25 -47.08 -2.94
C GLU A 121 -11.73 -46.28 -1.72
N LEU A 122 -12.72 -45.41 -1.90
CA LEU A 122 -13.32 -44.63 -0.81
C LEU A 122 -14.02 -45.53 0.23
N GLU A 123 -14.71 -46.59 -0.19
CA GLU A 123 -15.31 -47.56 0.73
C GLU A 123 -14.26 -48.37 1.50
N GLY A 124 -13.14 -48.73 0.86
CA GLY A 124 -12.02 -49.40 1.51
C GLY A 124 -11.40 -48.54 2.60
N ILE A 125 -11.16 -47.27 2.32
CA ILE A 125 -10.65 -46.28 3.28
C ILE A 125 -11.65 -46.08 4.43
N ARG A 126 -12.95 -45.99 4.13
CA ARG A 126 -14.02 -45.79 5.13
C ARG A 126 -14.14 -46.94 6.12
N LYS A 127 -13.99 -48.19 5.66
CA LYS A 127 -13.97 -49.40 6.52
C LYS A 127 -12.76 -49.46 7.44
N HIS A 128 -11.63 -48.85 7.05
CA HIS A 128 -10.43 -48.78 7.88
C HIS A 128 -10.46 -47.68 8.93
N LEU A 129 -11.16 -46.57 8.64
CA LEU A 129 -11.18 -45.38 9.50
C LEU A 129 -12.34 -45.36 10.50
N ILE A 130 -13.44 -46.07 10.23
CA ILE A 130 -14.56 -46.20 11.17
C ILE A 130 -14.46 -47.59 11.82
N PRO A 131 -13.95 -47.71 13.07
CA PRO A 131 -13.97 -48.99 13.76
C PRO A 131 -15.43 -49.45 13.88
N GLN A 132 -15.71 -50.68 13.47
CA GLN A 132 -17.05 -51.24 13.58
C GLN A 132 -17.42 -51.27 15.07
N ALA A 133 -18.33 -50.38 15.46
CA ALA A 133 -18.91 -50.40 16.80
C ALA A 133 -19.76 -51.68 16.90
N ASN A 134 -19.26 -52.63 17.70
CA ASN A 134 -20.02 -53.80 18.16
C ASN A 134 -21.12 -53.36 19.13
#